data_AF-R5U2J9-F1
#
_entry.id   AF-R5U2J9-F1
#
_cell.length_a   1.000
_cell.length_b   1.000
_cell.length_c   1.000
_cell.angle_alpha   90.00
_cell.angle_beta   90.00
_cell.angle_gamma   90.00
#
_symmetry.space_group_name_H-M   'P 1'
#
loop_
_entity.id
_entity.type
_entity.pdbx_description
1 polymer ?
#
loop_
_entity_poly.entity_id
_entity_poly.type
_entity_poly.pdbx_seq_one_letter_code
_entity_poly.pdbx_strand_id
1 'polypeptide(L)'
;MSIIKKKSGLLMYQKKSAEYMEKIKATPYPDWKSLHQDLYGFILSKYILLGDVTDIYDLTELAELSVAKTIQMPKEDSKQLDGAHSCEGTTSAMNKKVLLLMALQKGLNIKFSAQNTANLTDTRLIAQEVWKLLNL
;
A
#
# COMPACT_ATOMS: atom_id res chain seq x y z
N MET A 1 5.09 36.07 6.57
CA MET A 1 4.52 35.24 5.49
C MET A 1 5.10 33.85 5.62
N SER A 2 4.25 32.84 5.90
CA SER A 2 4.68 31.53 6.38
C SER A 2 5.04 30.60 5.22
N ILE A 3 6.32 30.20 5.12
CA ILE A 3 6.89 29.34 4.07
C ILE A 3 6.61 27.83 4.35
N ILE A 4 5.65 27.49 5.22
CA ILE A 4 5.47 26.11 5.74
C ILE A 4 4.16 25.46 5.29
N LYS A 5 3.67 25.72 4.07
CA LYS A 5 2.47 25.06 3.53
C LYS A 5 2.71 24.47 2.14
N LYS A 6 3.64 23.52 2.01
CA LYS A 6 3.77 22.70 0.77
C LYS A 6 4.62 21.43 0.90
N LYS A 7 4.83 20.90 2.11
CA LYS A 7 5.53 19.62 2.35
C LYS A 7 4.58 18.42 2.54
N SER A 8 3.27 18.59 2.42
CA SER A 8 2.32 17.84 3.25
C SER A 8 1.70 16.58 2.64
N GLY A 9 1.63 16.44 1.31
CA GLY A 9 0.85 15.38 0.66
C GLY A 9 1.45 13.98 0.86
N LEU A 10 2.67 13.74 0.38
CA LEU A 10 3.32 12.43 0.46
C LEU A 10 3.65 12.01 1.90
N LEU A 11 4.07 12.97 2.73
CA LEU A 11 4.33 12.74 4.15
C LEU A 11 3.07 12.26 4.89
N MET A 12 1.89 12.74 4.51
CA MET A 12 0.62 12.26 5.07
C MET A 12 0.43 10.77 4.79
N TYR A 13 0.59 10.31 3.54
CA TYR A 13 0.41 8.90 3.18
C TYR A 13 1.45 8.00 3.84
N GLN A 14 2.70 8.46 3.94
CA GLN A 14 3.74 7.75 4.68
C GLN A 14 3.36 7.58 6.15
N LYS A 15 2.97 8.67 6.81
CA LYS A 15 2.52 8.66 8.21
C LYS A 15 1.33 7.73 8.39
N LYS A 16 0.32 7.81 7.52
CA LYS A 16 -0.87 6.95 7.58
C LYS A 16 -0.53 5.48 7.40
N SER A 17 0.35 5.15 6.46
CA SER A 17 0.81 3.76 6.29
C SER A 17 1.51 3.22 7.54
N ALA A 18 2.28 4.04 8.25
CA ALA A 18 2.90 3.66 9.52
C ALA A 18 1.85 3.49 10.63
N GLU A 19 0.90 4.42 10.75
CA GLU A 19 -0.20 4.34 11.72
C GLU A 19 -1.02 3.06 11.55
N TYR A 20 -1.39 2.71 10.31
CA TYR A 20 -2.10 1.45 10.04
C TYR A 20 -1.24 0.22 10.35
N MET A 21 0.05 0.24 10.03
CA MET A 21 0.95 -0.88 10.35
C MET A 21 1.03 -1.13 11.85
N GLU A 22 1.19 -0.07 12.65
CA GLU A 22 1.18 -0.19 14.12
C GLU A 22 -0.18 -0.66 14.65
N LYS A 23 -1.28 -0.16 14.08
CA LYS A 23 -2.63 -0.64 14.43
C LYS A 23 -2.80 -2.13 14.14
N ILE A 24 -2.34 -2.61 12.98
CA ILE A 24 -2.42 -4.02 12.59
C ILE A 24 -1.63 -4.90 13.56
N LYS A 25 -0.43 -4.46 14.00
CA LYS A 25 0.36 -5.20 14.99
C LYS A 25 -0.28 -5.27 16.37
N ALA A 26 -0.93 -4.18 16.80
CA ALA A 26 -1.45 -4.04 18.16
C ALA A 26 -2.87 -4.61 18.34
N THR A 27 -3.60 -4.85 17.24
CA THR A 27 -5.01 -5.25 17.28
C THR A 27 -5.14 -6.75 17.03
N PRO A 28 -5.77 -7.52 17.93
CA PRO A 28 -6.18 -8.89 17.61
C PRO A 28 -7.40 -8.86 16.68
N TYR A 29 -7.32 -9.57 15.55
CA TYR A 29 -8.42 -9.64 14.58
C TYR A 29 -9.08 -11.03 14.61
N PRO A 30 -10.39 -11.12 14.87
CA PRO A 30 -11.10 -12.41 14.92
C PRO A 30 -11.15 -13.13 13.57
N ASP A 31 -11.08 -12.40 12.47
CA ASP A 31 -11.11 -12.95 11.12
C ASP A 31 -10.34 -12.06 10.12
N TRP A 32 -10.16 -12.55 8.90
CA TRP A 32 -9.48 -11.79 7.85
C TRP A 32 -10.27 -10.56 7.38
N LYS A 33 -11.60 -10.52 7.58
CA LYS A 33 -12.46 -9.41 7.12
C LYS A 33 -12.27 -8.18 7.99
N SER A 34 -12.22 -8.37 9.30
CA SER A 34 -11.89 -7.32 10.27
C SER A 34 -10.46 -6.81 10.08
N LEU A 35 -9.49 -7.71 9.82
CA LEU A 35 -8.14 -7.30 9.43
C LEU A 35 -8.12 -6.49 8.13
N HIS A 36 -8.92 -6.89 7.14
CA HIS A 36 -8.95 -6.25 5.82
C HIS A 36 -9.30 -4.76 5.91
N GLN A 37 -10.15 -4.33 6.86
CA GLN A 37 -10.50 -2.93 7.02
C GLN A 37 -9.26 -2.04 7.27
N ASP A 38 -8.38 -2.46 8.17
CA ASP A 38 -7.16 -1.71 8.50
C ASP A 38 -6.05 -1.95 7.48
N LEU A 39 -5.95 -3.17 6.95
CA LEU A 39 -5.01 -3.51 5.89
C LEU A 39 -5.32 -2.75 4.59
N TYR A 40 -6.59 -2.52 4.27
CA TYR A 40 -7.00 -1.75 3.11
C TYR A 40 -6.56 -0.30 3.24
N GLY A 41 -6.76 0.31 4.41
CA GLY A 41 -6.22 1.65 4.70
C GLY A 41 -4.69 1.72 4.57
N PHE A 42 -3.98 0.69 5.02
CA PHE A 42 -2.54 0.56 4.79
C PHE A 42 -2.18 0.52 3.30
N ILE A 43 -2.85 -0.34 2.52
CA ILE A 43 -2.61 -0.51 1.07
C ILE A 43 -2.87 0.80 0.33
N LEU A 44 -4.02 1.44 0.57
CA LEU A 44 -4.36 2.71 -0.05
C LEU A 44 -3.35 3.81 0.32
N SER A 45 -2.84 3.82 1.56
CA SER A 45 -1.77 4.73 1.96
C SER A 45 -0.48 4.48 1.20
N LYS A 46 -0.06 3.22 1.05
CA LYS A 46 1.12 2.85 0.25
C LYS A 46 0.96 3.21 -1.23
N TYR A 47 -0.27 3.24 -1.71
CA TYR A 47 -0.62 3.55 -3.10
C TYR A 47 -0.97 5.02 -3.30
N ILE A 48 -0.94 5.86 -2.25
CA ILE A 48 -1.28 7.30 -2.34
C ILE A 48 -2.75 7.51 -2.77
N LEU A 49 -3.63 6.56 -2.44
CA LEU A 49 -5.06 6.54 -2.81
C LEU A 49 -6.00 6.67 -1.60
N LEU A 50 -5.45 6.87 -0.40
CA LEU A 50 -6.25 6.97 0.82
C LEU A 50 -7.18 8.20 0.75
N GLY A 51 -8.49 7.93 0.72
CA GLY A 51 -9.55 8.93 0.63
C GLY A 51 -10.01 9.27 -0.80
N ASP A 52 -9.34 8.73 -1.82
CA ASP A 52 -9.72 8.95 -3.22
C ASP A 52 -10.55 7.80 -3.79
N VAL A 53 -10.37 6.59 -3.26
CA VAL A 53 -11.03 5.38 -3.73
C VAL A 53 -11.68 4.62 -2.59
N THR A 54 -12.81 4.00 -2.89
CA THR A 54 -13.51 3.03 -2.05
C THR A 54 -13.97 1.88 -2.93
N ASP A 55 -14.06 0.67 -2.36
CA ASP A 55 -14.57 -0.53 -3.05
C ASP A 55 -13.79 -1.00 -4.28
N ILE A 56 -12.54 -0.54 -4.45
CA ILE A 56 -11.60 -1.06 -5.44
C ILE A 56 -10.61 -1.97 -4.74
N TYR A 57 -10.61 -3.26 -5.09
CA TYR A 57 -9.83 -4.28 -4.40
C TYR A 57 -8.76 -4.96 -5.27
N ASP A 58 -8.86 -4.82 -6.59
CA ASP A 58 -7.86 -5.36 -7.52
C ASP A 58 -6.54 -4.57 -7.44
N LEU A 59 -5.43 -5.28 -7.28
CA LEU A 59 -4.12 -4.64 -7.09
C LEU A 59 -3.58 -4.01 -8.37
N THR A 60 -3.98 -4.50 -9.55
CA THR A 60 -3.59 -3.92 -10.84
C THR A 60 -4.29 -2.58 -11.02
N GLU A 61 -5.60 -2.55 -10.82
CA GLU A 61 -6.40 -1.32 -10.89
C GLU A 61 -5.92 -0.28 -9.88
N LEU A 62 -5.70 -0.68 -8.62
CA LEU A 62 -5.13 0.22 -7.61
C LEU A 62 -3.74 0.73 -8.02
N ALA A 63 -2.90 -0.10 -8.64
CA ALA A 63 -1.58 0.32 -9.06
C ALA A 63 -1.63 1.33 -10.22
N GLU A 64 -2.51 1.12 -11.18
CA GLU A 64 -2.74 2.04 -12.30
C GLU A 64 -3.24 3.40 -11.80
N LEU A 65 -4.23 3.41 -10.92
CA LEU A 65 -4.72 4.64 -10.28
C LEU A 65 -3.61 5.35 -9.49
N SER A 66 -2.78 4.59 -8.77
CA SER A 66 -1.63 5.13 -8.04
C SER A 66 -0.60 5.80 -8.96
N VAL A 67 -0.29 5.17 -10.11
CA VAL A 67 0.61 5.76 -11.12
C VAL A 67 0.00 7.02 -11.72
N ALA A 68 -1.25 6.96 -12.15
CA ALA A 68 -1.95 8.10 -12.75
C ALA A 68 -1.96 9.30 -11.79
N LYS A 69 -2.24 9.08 -10.51
CA LYS A 69 -2.20 10.12 -9.49
C LYS A 69 -0.79 10.67 -9.29
N THR A 70 0.23 9.82 -9.26
CA THR A 70 1.63 10.25 -9.07
C THR A 70 2.12 11.15 -10.21
N ILE A 71 1.73 10.86 -11.45
CA ILE A 71 2.09 11.67 -12.64
C ILE A 71 1.54 13.11 -12.54
N GLN A 72 0.38 13.28 -11.91
CA GLN A 72 -0.27 14.59 -11.74
C GLN A 72 0.32 15.40 -10.56
N MET A 73 1.22 14.83 -9.75
CA MET A 73 1.79 15.52 -8.61
C MET A 73 2.86 16.55 -9.04
N PRO A 74 2.93 17.73 -8.39
CA PRO A 74 3.94 18.74 -8.70
C PRO A 74 5.37 18.21 -8.52
N LYS A 75 6.30 18.62 -9.39
CA LYS A 75 7.72 18.17 -9.37
C LYS A 75 8.48 18.45 -8.06
N GLU A 76 7.99 19.37 -7.22
CA GLU A 76 8.57 19.64 -5.90
C GLU A 76 8.27 18.52 -4.89
N ASP A 77 7.14 17.83 -5.05
CA ASP A 77 6.79 16.63 -4.27
C ASP A 77 7.44 15.37 -4.87
N SER A 78 7.71 15.34 -6.17
CA SER A 78 8.28 14.16 -6.86
C SER A 78 9.76 13.90 -6.54
N LYS A 79 10.53 14.88 -6.04
CA LYS A 79 11.93 14.67 -5.61
C LYS A 79 12.06 13.72 -4.42
N GLN A 80 10.96 13.44 -3.71
CA GLN A 80 10.91 12.41 -2.65
C GLN A 80 10.68 11.00 -3.22
N LEU A 81 10.49 10.86 -4.53
CA LEU A 81 10.23 9.62 -5.26
C LEU A 81 11.38 9.21 -6.19
N ASP A 82 12.57 9.83 -6.10
CA ASP A 82 13.72 9.53 -6.97
C ASP A 82 14.03 8.02 -6.96
N GLY A 83 13.57 7.36 -8.02
CA GLY A 83 13.62 5.91 -8.18
C GLY A 83 12.44 5.29 -8.95
N ALA A 84 12.01 5.86 -10.09
CA ALA A 84 11.34 5.11 -11.17
C ALA A 84 11.10 6.01 -12.38
N HIS A 85 12.15 6.26 -13.18
CA HIS A 85 11.94 6.72 -14.55
C HIS A 85 11.48 5.53 -15.39
N SER A 86 10.43 5.75 -16.19
CA SER A 86 9.86 4.87 -17.23
C SER A 86 9.02 3.71 -16.69
N CYS A 87 7.70 3.77 -16.93
CA CYS A 87 6.82 2.63 -16.70
C CYS A 87 5.78 2.54 -17.83
N GLU A 88 6.02 1.61 -18.75
CA GLU A 88 4.94 0.86 -19.41
C GLU A 88 4.08 0.23 -18.30
N GLY A 89 2.76 0.47 -18.32
CA GLY A 89 1.85 0.29 -17.17
C GLY A 89 1.97 -1.06 -16.43
N THR A 90 2.17 -2.16 -17.15
CA THR A 90 2.27 -3.52 -16.60
C THR A 90 3.44 -3.71 -15.62
N THR A 91 4.62 -3.14 -15.92
CA THR A 91 5.82 -3.24 -15.07
C THR A 91 5.63 -2.47 -13.77
N SER A 92 4.88 -1.36 -13.81
CA SER A 92 4.59 -0.54 -12.62
C SER A 92 3.71 -1.25 -11.61
N ALA A 93 2.71 -2.00 -12.08
CA ALA A 93 1.78 -2.72 -11.22
C ALA A 93 2.47 -3.88 -10.49
N MET A 94 3.27 -4.66 -11.21
CA MET A 94 4.04 -5.76 -10.62
C MET A 94 5.06 -5.22 -9.59
N ASN A 95 5.78 -4.14 -9.91
CA ASN A 95 6.72 -3.52 -8.98
C ASN A 95 6.03 -3.00 -7.70
N LYS A 96 4.89 -2.31 -7.84
CA LYS A 96 4.11 -1.82 -6.69
C LYS A 96 3.62 -2.97 -5.82
N LYS A 97 3.12 -4.06 -6.42
CA LYS A 97 2.73 -5.27 -5.69
C LYS A 97 3.90 -5.88 -4.91
N VAL A 98 5.06 -6.05 -5.55
CA VAL A 98 6.25 -6.59 -4.88
C VAL A 98 6.66 -5.70 -3.69
N LEU A 99 6.73 -4.38 -3.88
CA LEU A 99 7.09 -3.43 -2.81
C LEU A 99 6.05 -3.42 -1.67
N LEU A 100 4.76 -3.57 -1.99
CA LEU A 100 3.69 -3.72 -1.00
C LEU A 100 3.90 -4.98 -0.15
N LEU A 101 4.11 -6.12 -0.79
CA LEU A 101 4.30 -7.40 -0.09
C LEU A 101 5.58 -7.37 0.76
N MET A 102 6.67 -6.77 0.26
CA MET A 102 7.90 -6.56 1.05
C MET A 102 7.66 -5.70 2.28
N ALA A 103 6.86 -4.63 2.15
CA ALA A 103 6.52 -3.77 3.28
C ALA A 103 5.68 -4.51 4.34
N LEU A 104 4.74 -5.35 3.92
CA LEU A 104 3.94 -6.19 4.82
C LEU A 104 4.79 -7.24 5.54
N GLN A 105 5.66 -7.96 4.82
CA GLN A 105 6.57 -8.94 5.41
C GLN A 105 7.47 -8.31 6.47
N LYS A 106 8.11 -7.17 6.14
CA LYS A 106 8.97 -6.45 7.07
C LYS A 106 8.19 -5.89 8.25
N GLY A 107 7.01 -5.31 7.98
CA GLY A 107 6.19 -4.67 8.98
C GLY A 107 5.63 -5.66 10.00
N LEU A 108 5.12 -6.79 9.54
CA LEU A 108 4.44 -7.78 10.38
C LEU A 108 5.33 -8.95 10.79
N ASN A 109 6.60 -8.97 10.37
CA ASN A 109 7.53 -10.07 10.57
C ASN A 109 6.99 -11.43 10.07
N ILE A 110 6.32 -11.41 8.91
CA ILE A 110 5.78 -12.59 8.23
C ILE A 110 6.54 -12.89 6.95
N LYS A 111 6.36 -14.10 6.40
CA LYS A 111 6.92 -14.49 5.10
C LYS A 111 5.83 -15.05 4.20
N PHE A 112 5.65 -14.45 3.03
CA PHE A 112 4.83 -15.03 1.97
C PHE A 112 5.66 -16.10 1.25
N SER A 113 5.02 -17.22 0.89
CA SER A 113 5.66 -18.19 0.01
C SER A 113 5.71 -17.64 -1.42
N ALA A 114 6.76 -17.99 -2.17
CA ALA A 114 6.90 -17.55 -3.56
C ALA A 114 5.76 -18.02 -4.47
N GLN A 115 5.14 -19.17 -4.16
CA GLN A 115 3.94 -19.65 -4.86
C GLN A 115 2.71 -18.81 -4.55
N ASN A 116 2.55 -18.34 -3.31
CA ASN A 116 1.38 -17.57 -2.90
C ASN A 116 1.42 -16.13 -3.43
N THR A 117 2.60 -15.51 -3.51
CA THR A 117 2.72 -14.11 -3.96
C THR A 117 2.15 -13.87 -5.35
N ALA A 118 2.28 -14.82 -6.28
CA ALA A 118 1.70 -14.72 -7.62
C ALA A 118 0.17 -14.58 -7.56
N ASN A 119 -0.49 -15.35 -6.70
CA ASN A 119 -1.95 -15.42 -6.57
C ASN A 119 -2.56 -14.26 -5.76
N LEU A 120 -1.75 -13.47 -5.07
CA LEU A 120 -2.21 -12.28 -4.34
C LEU A 120 -2.54 -11.14 -5.33
N THR A 121 -3.67 -11.20 -6.01
CA THR A 121 -4.10 -10.19 -7.00
C THR A 121 -5.10 -9.19 -6.43
N ASP A 122 -5.65 -9.46 -5.25
CA ASP A 122 -6.70 -8.67 -4.62
C ASP A 122 -6.36 -8.39 -3.14
N THR A 123 -6.71 -7.20 -2.65
CA THR A 123 -6.46 -6.79 -1.25
C THR A 123 -7.08 -7.74 -0.22
N ARG A 124 -8.19 -8.40 -0.55
CA ARG A 124 -8.87 -9.39 0.30
C ARG A 124 -8.07 -10.69 0.37
N LEU A 125 -7.44 -11.11 -0.73
CA LEU A 125 -6.55 -12.27 -0.74
C LEU A 125 -5.29 -12.00 0.10
N ILE A 126 -4.76 -10.78 0.05
CA ILE A 126 -3.67 -10.36 0.96
C ILE A 126 -4.15 -10.46 2.42
N ALA A 127 -5.34 -9.95 2.74
CA ALA A 127 -5.87 -10.03 4.10
C ALA A 127 -6.02 -11.46 4.60
N GLN A 128 -6.52 -12.37 3.77
CA GLN A 128 -6.64 -13.80 4.10
C GLN A 128 -5.28 -14.42 4.41
N GLU A 129 -4.29 -14.19 3.56
CA GLU A 129 -2.95 -14.77 3.74
C GLU A 129 -2.22 -14.15 4.94
N VAL A 130 -2.32 -12.83 5.14
CA VAL A 130 -1.74 -12.16 6.32
C VAL A 130 -2.39 -12.68 7.59
N TRP A 131 -3.72 -12.75 7.65
CA TRP A 131 -4.43 -13.26 8.81
C TRP A 131 -4.02 -14.70 9.12
N LYS A 132 -3.94 -15.56 8.11
CA LYS A 132 -3.43 -16.92 8.27
C LYS A 132 -2.04 -16.92 8.88
N LEU A 133 -1.08 -16.19 8.31
CA LEU A 133 0.31 -16.16 8.77
C LEU A 133 0.49 -15.58 10.19
N LEU A 134 -0.40 -14.68 10.63
CA LEU A 134 -0.38 -14.13 11.99
C LEU A 134 -0.96 -15.09 13.05
N ASN A 135 -1.68 -16.14 12.62
CA ASN A 135 -2.35 -17.09 13.50
C ASN A 135 -1.79 -18.53 13.37
N LEU A 136 -0.66 -18.71 12.68
CA LEU A 136 0.12 -19.95 12.66
C LEU A 136 1.09 -19.99 13.85
#